data_AF-A0A818CMI1-F1
#
_entry.id   AF-A0A818CMI1-F1
#
_cell.length_a   1.000
_cell.length_b   1.000
_cell.length_c   1.000
_cell.angle_alpha   90.00
_cell.angle_beta   90.00
_cell.angle_gamma   90.00
#
_symmetry.space_group_name_H-M   'P 1'
#
loop_
_entity.id
_entity.type
_entity.pdbx_description
1 polymer ?
#
loop_
_entity_poly.entity_id
_entity_poly.type
_entity_poly.pdbx_seq_one_letter_code
_entity_poly.pdbx_strand_id
1 'polypeptide(L)'
;MLKDSKFSSHLLHLSQLQIINHKTLDEYRDRLKTYEDYLWFGKPDQISAIECSRRGWACQSNDLIECVNCHAQIFAQLPSVLKKEQYTECIENICQSLVNSHHRYCVWKFMIIPESIVQLTDIYSNETVNRLLKEAEEFLSHINQIDIVGQLQTIFQIESTDFDLLSSSYLNDPRLISAFKIRVFCWKFNNSLLICDKCCREIRINMNHFVFDPILSHRAWCPILKNNQWKKRIEQIENILYKKSRNKISEIKTNNDHTTENILPDIISTQNLFHELISSKEYYRSCVQSTFDDNTSTSDMDRTNNESI
;
A
#
# COMPACT_ATOMS: atom_id res chain seq x y z
N MET A 1 -27.34 -8.43 -41.56
CA MET A 1 -25.96 -8.00 -41.25
C MET A 1 -25.85 -7.49 -39.81
N LEU A 2 -25.97 -8.36 -38.80
CA LEU A 2 -25.81 -7.99 -37.38
C LEU A 2 -25.32 -9.22 -36.59
N LYS A 3 -24.03 -9.58 -36.68
CA LYS A 3 -23.42 -10.60 -35.78
C LYS A 3 -21.94 -10.35 -35.42
N ASP A 4 -21.39 -9.15 -35.61
CA ASP A 4 -19.93 -8.92 -35.39
C ASP A 4 -19.56 -8.16 -34.10
N SER A 5 -20.50 -7.54 -33.39
CA SER A 5 -20.14 -6.72 -32.20
C SER A 5 -19.98 -7.52 -30.90
N LYS A 6 -20.72 -8.61 -30.70
CA LYS A 6 -20.64 -9.45 -29.49
C LYS A 6 -19.48 -10.44 -29.49
N PHE A 7 -18.99 -10.84 -30.68
CA PHE A 7 -17.87 -11.78 -30.79
C PHE A 7 -16.53 -11.07 -30.52
N SER A 8 -16.40 -9.81 -30.95
CA SER A 8 -15.22 -8.96 -30.72
C SER A 8 -15.03 -8.59 -29.24
N SER A 9 -16.11 -8.23 -28.52
CA SER A 9 -16.03 -7.92 -27.08
C SER A 9 -15.72 -9.15 -26.22
N HIS A 10 -16.20 -10.33 -26.61
CA HIS A 10 -15.92 -11.57 -25.90
C HIS A 10 -14.48 -12.05 -26.12
N LEU A 11 -13.88 -11.83 -27.29
CA LEU A 11 -12.46 -12.08 -27.56
C LEU A 11 -11.54 -11.08 -26.85
N LEU A 12 -11.94 -9.81 -26.74
CA LEU A 12 -11.25 -8.80 -25.93
C LEU A 12 -11.31 -9.14 -24.42
N HIS A 13 -12.43 -9.67 -23.94
CA HIS A 13 -12.58 -10.07 -22.54
C HIS A 13 -11.84 -11.38 -22.21
N LEU A 14 -11.88 -12.36 -23.12
CA LEU A 14 -11.13 -13.62 -22.96
C LEU A 14 -9.62 -13.41 -23.08
N SER A 15 -9.15 -12.50 -23.93
CA SER A 15 -7.73 -12.13 -23.99
C SER A 15 -7.28 -11.34 -22.75
N GLN A 16 -8.13 -10.51 -22.16
CA GLN A 16 -7.81 -9.84 -20.88
C GLN A 16 -7.73 -10.82 -19.69
N LEU A 17 -8.56 -11.88 -19.68
CA LEU A 17 -8.60 -12.87 -18.60
C LEU A 17 -7.58 -14.00 -18.74
N GLN A 18 -7.13 -14.35 -19.96
CA GLN A 18 -6.18 -15.44 -20.20
C GLN A 18 -4.70 -15.00 -20.24
N ILE A 19 -4.41 -13.70 -20.26
CA ILE A 19 -3.01 -13.23 -20.40
C ILE A 19 -2.31 -12.96 -19.06
N ILE A 20 -3.01 -12.97 -17.91
CA ILE A 20 -2.34 -12.83 -16.61
C ILE A 20 -1.82 -14.20 -16.13
N ASN A 21 -0.90 -14.79 -16.88
CA ASN A 21 -0.06 -15.87 -16.35
C ASN A 21 0.92 -15.26 -15.32
N HIS A 22 1.38 -16.02 -14.33
CA HIS A 22 2.48 -15.65 -13.41
C HIS A 22 3.67 -15.02 -14.14
N LYS A 23 3.95 -15.52 -15.35
CA LYS A 23 4.97 -14.97 -16.25
C LYS A 23 4.78 -13.48 -16.57
N THR A 24 3.55 -12.98 -16.70
CA THR A 24 3.29 -11.56 -16.97
C THR A 24 3.40 -10.66 -15.74
N LEU A 25 3.13 -11.20 -14.55
CA LEU A 25 3.34 -10.46 -13.29
C LEU A 25 4.82 -10.31 -12.99
N ASP A 26 5.60 -11.37 -13.18
CA ASP A 26 7.04 -11.32 -12.98
C ASP A 26 7.70 -10.41 -14.02
N GLU A 27 7.32 -10.51 -15.30
CA GLU A 27 7.76 -9.56 -16.34
C GLU A 27 7.38 -8.11 -16.01
N TYR A 28 6.21 -7.88 -15.41
CA TYR A 28 5.83 -6.54 -14.92
C TYR A 28 6.75 -6.06 -13.78
N ARG A 29 7.05 -6.94 -12.82
CA ARG A 29 7.95 -6.61 -11.71
C ARG A 29 9.37 -6.35 -12.20
N ASP A 30 9.86 -7.11 -13.16
CA ASP A 30 11.18 -6.92 -13.76
C ASP A 30 11.30 -5.54 -14.39
N ARG A 31 10.26 -5.08 -15.12
CA ARG A 31 10.20 -3.70 -15.61
C ARG A 31 10.18 -2.69 -14.46
N LEU A 32 9.35 -2.90 -13.45
CA LEU A 32 9.23 -1.97 -12.32
C LEU A 32 10.55 -1.81 -11.54
N LYS A 33 11.35 -2.88 -11.44
CA LYS A 33 12.66 -2.87 -10.79
C LYS A 33 13.71 -2.03 -11.51
N THR A 34 13.52 -1.73 -12.80
CA THR A 34 14.44 -0.85 -13.53
C THR A 34 14.35 0.62 -13.08
N TYR A 35 13.29 0.98 -12.36
CA TYR A 35 13.08 2.33 -11.85
C TYR A 35 13.75 2.51 -10.49
N GLU A 36 14.56 3.56 -10.39
CA GLU A 36 15.18 4.02 -9.15
C GLU A 36 14.70 5.43 -8.80
N ASP A 37 14.66 5.78 -7.51
CA ASP A 37 14.16 7.08 -7.04
C ASP A 37 14.92 8.26 -7.68
N TYR A 38 16.20 8.10 -7.96
CA TYR A 38 17.04 9.11 -8.61
C TYR A 38 16.97 9.11 -10.14
N LEU A 39 16.41 8.05 -10.76
CA LEU A 39 16.22 7.96 -12.22
C LEU A 39 14.82 8.41 -12.66
N TRP A 40 13.84 8.29 -11.77
CA TRP A 40 12.42 8.57 -12.05
C TRP A 40 11.80 9.48 -10.99
N PHE A 41 12.56 10.49 -10.58
CA PHE A 41 12.19 11.38 -9.48
C PHE A 41 11.01 12.29 -9.84
N GLY A 42 10.12 12.53 -8.87
CA GLY A 42 9.09 13.58 -8.96
C GLY A 42 8.02 13.38 -10.04
N LYS A 43 7.92 12.18 -10.62
CA LYS A 43 6.93 11.89 -11.67
C LYS A 43 5.51 11.77 -11.08
N PRO A 44 4.51 12.44 -11.67
CA PRO A 44 3.13 12.34 -11.21
C PRO A 44 2.54 10.97 -11.57
N ASP A 45 1.38 10.66 -10.99
CA ASP A 45 0.75 9.34 -11.06
C ASP A 45 0.52 8.81 -12.48
N GLN A 46 0.15 9.70 -13.40
CA GLN A 46 -0.16 9.40 -14.80
C GLN A 46 1.06 8.87 -15.58
N ILE A 47 2.27 9.21 -15.13
CA ILE A 47 3.54 8.75 -15.72
C ILE A 47 4.45 8.14 -14.64
N SER A 48 3.85 7.61 -13.58
CA SER A 48 4.57 6.92 -12.51
C SER A 48 5.25 5.66 -13.04
N ALA A 49 6.28 5.18 -12.33
CA ALA A 49 6.98 3.93 -12.68
C ALA A 49 6.01 2.75 -12.84
N ILE A 50 4.95 2.69 -12.03
CA ILE A 50 3.88 1.70 -12.14
C ILE A 50 3.16 1.82 -13.48
N GLU A 51 2.72 3.01 -13.85
CA GLU A 51 1.95 3.22 -15.07
C GLU A 51 2.78 2.94 -16.32
N CYS A 52 4.03 3.39 -16.34
CA CYS A 52 4.97 3.06 -17.41
C CYS A 52 5.20 1.54 -17.50
N SER A 53 5.48 0.87 -16.37
CA SER A 53 5.72 -0.58 -16.34
C SER A 53 4.50 -1.38 -16.80
N ARG A 54 3.28 -0.96 -16.46
CA ARG A 54 2.03 -1.62 -16.91
C ARG A 54 1.87 -1.60 -18.43
N ARG A 55 2.45 -0.61 -19.10
CA ARG A 55 2.42 -0.40 -20.56
C ARG A 55 3.68 -0.90 -21.25
N GLY A 56 4.50 -1.71 -20.59
CA GLY A 56 5.66 -2.35 -21.22
C GLY A 56 6.93 -1.51 -21.26
N TRP A 57 6.97 -0.37 -20.57
CA TRP A 57 8.13 0.50 -20.50
C TRP A 57 9.02 0.11 -19.31
N ALA A 58 10.33 0.12 -19.52
CA ALA A 58 11.37 -0.04 -18.51
C ALA A 58 12.27 1.20 -18.51
N CYS A 59 12.72 1.64 -17.34
CA CYS A 59 13.65 2.75 -17.21
C CYS A 59 15.06 2.32 -17.66
N GLN A 60 15.66 3.14 -18.52
CA GLN A 60 17.02 2.91 -19.03
C GLN A 60 18.02 3.86 -18.39
N SER A 61 17.61 5.12 -18.19
CA SER A 61 18.41 6.16 -17.56
C SER A 61 17.49 7.28 -17.07
N ASN A 62 18.08 8.38 -16.58
CA ASN A 62 17.33 9.49 -16.02
C ASN A 62 16.29 10.02 -17.02
N ASP A 63 15.01 9.97 -16.64
CA ASP A 63 13.87 10.36 -17.46
C ASP A 63 13.73 9.60 -18.80
N LEU A 64 14.51 8.55 -19.05
CA LEU A 64 14.45 7.75 -20.27
C LEU A 64 13.85 6.39 -20.00
N ILE A 65 12.80 6.06 -20.76
CA ILE A 65 12.19 4.72 -20.77
C ILE A 65 12.24 4.10 -22.16
N GLU A 66 12.33 2.78 -22.19
CA GLU A 66 12.34 1.98 -23.40
C GLU A 66 11.31 0.85 -23.32
N CYS A 67 10.61 0.58 -24.41
CA CYS A 67 9.71 -0.55 -24.50
C CYS A 67 10.50 -1.86 -24.58
N VAL A 68 10.24 -2.79 -23.65
CA VAL A 68 10.96 -4.08 -23.58
C VAL A 68 10.78 -5.00 -24.80
N ASN A 69 9.81 -4.72 -25.67
CA ASN A 69 9.52 -5.53 -26.85
C ASN A 69 9.94 -4.86 -28.16
N CYS A 70 9.63 -3.58 -28.33
CA CYS A 70 9.88 -2.90 -29.61
C CYS A 70 11.05 -1.91 -29.57
N HIS A 71 11.68 -1.70 -28.41
CA HIS A 71 12.81 -0.80 -28.20
C HIS A 71 12.54 0.67 -28.58
N ALA A 72 11.28 1.05 -28.73
CA ALA A 72 10.92 2.45 -28.82
C ALA A 72 11.27 3.15 -27.51
N GLN A 73 11.68 4.42 -27.57
CA GLN A 73 12.13 5.18 -26.42
C GLN A 73 11.26 6.44 -26.22
N ILE A 74 11.09 6.84 -24.96
CA ILE A 74 10.43 8.09 -24.57
C ILE A 74 11.32 8.79 -23.56
N PHE A 75 11.60 10.07 -23.81
CA PHE A 75 12.23 10.96 -22.85
C PHE A 75 11.15 11.75 -22.11
N ALA A 76 10.92 11.44 -20.84
CA ALA A 76 9.82 11.92 -20.01
C ALA A 76 10.25 13.05 -19.06
N GLN A 77 11.20 13.90 -19.47
CA GLN A 77 11.62 15.04 -18.68
C GLN A 77 10.48 16.04 -18.52
N LEU A 78 10.26 16.51 -17.29
CA LEU A 78 9.22 17.49 -16.99
C LEU A 78 9.83 18.88 -16.79
N PRO A 79 9.16 19.95 -17.23
CA PRO A 79 9.55 21.31 -16.87
C PRO A 79 9.29 21.58 -15.38
N SER A 80 9.71 22.74 -14.90
CA SER A 80 9.40 23.15 -13.52
C SER A 80 7.89 23.19 -13.27
N VAL A 81 7.46 22.62 -12.14
CA VAL A 81 6.07 22.65 -11.64
C VAL A 81 5.51 24.07 -11.47
N LEU A 82 6.37 25.09 -11.39
CA LEU A 82 5.95 26.49 -11.34
C LEU A 82 5.36 26.98 -12.67
N LYS A 83 5.70 26.33 -13.79
CA LYS A 83 5.17 26.62 -15.13
C LYS A 83 3.97 25.71 -15.42
N LYS A 84 2.87 25.91 -14.66
CA LYS A 84 1.73 24.99 -14.61
C LYS A 84 1.19 24.55 -15.98
N GLU A 85 1.01 25.47 -16.93
CA GLU A 85 0.49 25.14 -18.27
C GLU A 85 1.43 24.22 -19.03
N GLN A 86 2.71 24.60 -19.15
CA GLN A 86 3.74 23.79 -19.81
C GLN A 86 3.94 22.44 -19.13
N TYR A 87 3.83 22.40 -17.80
CA TYR A 87 3.92 21.18 -17.01
C TYR A 87 2.78 20.22 -17.32
N THR A 88 1.54 20.70 -17.32
CA THR A 88 0.35 19.90 -17.65
C THR A 88 0.39 19.42 -19.10
N GLU A 89 0.69 20.31 -20.05
CA GLU A 89 0.81 19.95 -21.48
C GLU A 89 1.89 18.88 -21.69
N CYS A 90 3.04 19.02 -21.03
CA CYS A 90 4.11 18.03 -21.11
C CYS A 90 3.67 16.65 -20.57
N ILE A 91 2.95 16.60 -19.45
CA ILE A 91 2.39 15.35 -18.91
C ILE A 91 1.43 14.73 -19.91
N GLU A 92 0.53 15.51 -20.52
CA GLU A 92 -0.43 15.01 -21.51
C GLU A 92 0.28 14.41 -22.73
N ASN A 93 1.30 15.10 -23.25
CA ASN A 93 2.12 14.64 -24.36
C ASN A 93 2.88 13.34 -24.02
N ILE A 94 3.43 13.22 -22.82
CA ILE A 94 4.08 11.99 -22.36
C ILE A 94 3.04 10.87 -22.22
N CYS A 95 1.86 11.13 -21.63
CA CYS A 95 0.78 10.15 -21.52
C CYS A 95 0.36 9.60 -22.88
N GLN A 96 0.22 10.46 -23.89
CA GLN A 96 -0.07 10.03 -25.26
C GLN A 96 1.09 9.20 -25.85
N SER A 97 2.34 9.61 -25.59
CA SER A 97 3.53 8.89 -26.04
C SER A 97 3.62 7.48 -25.45
N LEU A 98 3.24 7.29 -24.18
CA LEU A 98 3.20 5.97 -23.52
C LEU A 98 2.30 4.96 -24.25
N VAL A 99 1.37 5.43 -25.10
CA VAL A 99 0.49 4.58 -25.92
C VAL A 99 0.97 4.54 -27.37
N ASN A 100 1.31 5.69 -27.93
CA ASN A 100 1.46 5.85 -29.36
C ASN A 100 2.87 5.58 -29.87
N SER A 101 3.90 5.78 -29.03
CA SER A 101 5.31 5.65 -29.43
C SER A 101 5.76 4.20 -29.65
N HIS A 102 4.95 3.22 -29.26
CA HIS A 102 5.21 1.83 -29.65
C HIS A 102 5.19 1.64 -31.17
N HIS A 103 6.11 0.81 -31.68
CA HIS A 103 6.12 0.38 -33.07
C HIS A 103 4.80 -0.32 -33.45
N ARG A 104 4.47 -0.27 -34.75
CA ARG A 104 3.18 -0.72 -35.30
C ARG A 104 2.71 -2.10 -34.84
N TYR A 105 3.65 -3.04 -34.68
CA TYR A 105 3.37 -4.44 -34.33
C TYR A 105 3.80 -4.80 -32.89
N CYS A 106 4.05 -3.81 -32.03
CA CYS A 106 4.39 -4.07 -30.64
C CYS A 106 3.16 -4.60 -29.88
N VAL A 107 3.35 -5.66 -29.08
CA VAL A 107 2.29 -6.22 -28.23
C VAL A 107 1.75 -5.20 -27.23
N TRP A 108 2.61 -4.36 -26.68
CA TRP A 108 2.26 -3.33 -25.70
C TRP A 108 1.44 -2.17 -26.28
N LYS A 109 1.32 -2.08 -27.61
CA LYS A 109 0.39 -1.16 -28.25
C LYS A 109 -1.07 -1.53 -28.00
N PHE A 110 -1.35 -2.81 -27.75
CA PHE A 110 -2.70 -3.36 -27.56
C PHE A 110 -2.89 -4.00 -26.19
N MET A 111 -1.83 -4.08 -25.39
CA MET A 111 -1.84 -4.72 -24.08
C MET A 111 -1.45 -3.74 -22.99
N ILE A 112 -2.11 -3.88 -21.84
CA ILE A 112 -1.78 -3.18 -20.60
C ILE A 112 -2.05 -4.12 -19.43
N ILE A 113 -1.15 -4.13 -18.44
CA ILE A 113 -1.39 -4.86 -17.19
C ILE A 113 -2.58 -4.20 -16.45
N PRO A 114 -3.65 -4.95 -16.11
CA PRO A 114 -4.80 -4.39 -15.41
C PRO A 114 -4.45 -3.71 -14.09
N GLU A 115 -5.19 -2.65 -13.77
CA GLU A 115 -4.93 -1.85 -12.58
C GLU A 115 -5.19 -2.64 -11.29
N SER A 116 -6.16 -3.55 -11.32
CA SER A 116 -6.53 -4.43 -10.22
C SER A 116 -5.37 -5.29 -9.70
N ILE A 117 -4.36 -5.56 -10.54
CA ILE A 117 -3.17 -6.34 -10.17
C ILE A 117 -2.19 -5.49 -9.36
N VAL A 118 -2.06 -4.21 -9.72
CA VAL A 118 -1.05 -3.32 -9.14
C VAL A 118 -1.58 -2.53 -7.95
N GLN A 119 -2.89 -2.34 -7.85
CA GLN A 119 -3.53 -1.64 -6.75
C GLN A 119 -3.57 -2.48 -5.46
N LEU A 120 -3.94 -1.81 -4.37
CA LEU A 120 -4.24 -2.42 -3.07
C LEU A 120 -5.72 -2.77 -2.98
N THR A 121 -6.14 -3.77 -3.75
CA THR A 121 -7.53 -4.25 -3.81
C THR A 121 -7.83 -5.34 -2.77
N ASP A 122 -6.80 -5.94 -2.16
CA ASP A 122 -6.93 -7.20 -1.42
C ASP A 122 -7.47 -7.09 0.01
N ILE A 123 -7.92 -5.94 0.51
CA ILE A 123 -7.86 -5.69 1.98
C ILE A 123 -9.16 -6.01 2.75
N TYR A 124 -10.22 -6.43 2.06
CA TYR A 124 -11.56 -6.39 2.66
C TYR A 124 -12.02 -7.68 3.36
N SER A 125 -11.17 -8.71 3.48
CA SER A 125 -11.63 -10.07 3.81
C SER A 125 -10.90 -10.71 5.01
N ASN A 126 -11.61 -11.62 5.70
CA ASN A 126 -11.05 -12.44 6.77
C ASN A 126 -9.90 -13.32 6.26
N GLU A 127 -10.05 -13.79 5.02
CA GLU A 127 -9.08 -14.58 4.28
C GLU A 127 -7.78 -13.81 4.09
N THR A 128 -7.86 -12.52 3.75
CA THR A 128 -6.68 -11.65 3.64
C THR A 128 -5.96 -11.56 4.98
N VAL A 129 -6.67 -11.26 6.07
CA VAL A 129 -6.03 -11.14 7.39
C VAL A 129 -5.37 -12.45 7.81
N ASN A 130 -6.03 -13.60 7.61
CA ASN A 130 -5.45 -14.91 7.89
C ASN A 130 -4.19 -15.18 7.05
N ARG A 131 -4.22 -14.81 5.76
CA ARG A 131 -3.05 -14.92 4.89
C ARG A 131 -1.89 -14.06 5.38
N LEU A 132 -2.14 -12.80 5.75
CA LEU A 132 -1.09 -11.91 6.29
C LEU A 132 -0.51 -12.44 7.60
N LEU A 133 -1.35 -13.03 8.47
CA LEU A 133 -0.90 -13.69 9.71
C LEU A 133 0.01 -14.87 9.41
N LYS A 134 -0.41 -15.76 8.51
CA LYS A 134 0.40 -16.91 8.10
C LYS A 134 1.74 -16.48 7.50
N GLU A 135 1.72 -15.49 6.61
CA GLU A 135 2.95 -14.93 6.01
C GLU A 135 3.87 -14.29 7.08
N ALA A 136 3.30 -13.70 8.14
CA ALA A 136 4.08 -13.15 9.27
C ALA A 136 4.72 -14.26 10.13
N GLU A 137 4.00 -15.35 10.40
CA GLU A 137 4.53 -16.53 11.10
C GLU A 137 5.65 -17.19 10.30
N GLU A 138 5.46 -17.36 8.99
CA GLU A 138 6.48 -17.84 8.06
C GLU A 138 7.72 -16.94 8.12
N PHE A 139 7.55 -15.62 8.03
CA PHE A 139 8.66 -14.68 8.17
C PHE A 139 9.44 -14.83 9.49
N LEU A 140 8.74 -14.97 10.62
CA LEU A 140 9.38 -15.20 11.91
C LEU A 140 10.20 -16.49 11.96
N SER A 141 9.71 -17.57 11.34
CA SER A 141 10.46 -18.82 11.29
C SER A 141 11.80 -18.68 10.55
N HIS A 142 11.85 -17.87 9.50
CA HIS A 142 13.08 -17.57 8.76
C HIS A 142 14.01 -16.66 9.56
N ILE A 143 13.45 -15.68 10.27
CA ILE A 143 14.23 -14.83 11.16
C ILE A 143 14.80 -15.62 12.33
N ASN A 144 14.09 -16.53 12.97
CA ASN A 144 14.66 -17.29 14.10
C ASN A 144 15.88 -18.14 13.69
N GLN A 145 16.07 -18.41 12.39
CA GLN A 145 17.27 -19.09 11.86
C GLN A 145 18.46 -18.14 11.65
N ILE A 146 18.22 -16.83 11.64
CA ILE A 146 19.22 -15.78 11.45
C ILE A 146 19.22 -14.96 12.73
N ASP A 147 20.25 -15.00 13.55
CA ASP A 147 20.31 -14.36 14.89
C ASP A 147 19.99 -12.83 14.90
N ILE A 148 18.70 -12.48 14.79
CA ILE A 148 18.13 -11.15 14.50
C ILE A 148 17.11 -10.75 15.59
N VAL A 149 16.78 -11.64 16.53
CA VAL A 149 15.72 -11.43 17.53
C VAL A 149 15.94 -10.17 18.38
N GLY A 150 17.19 -9.85 18.73
CA GLY A 150 17.53 -8.61 19.44
C GLY A 150 17.42 -7.33 18.59
N GLN A 151 17.41 -7.45 17.26
CA GLN A 151 17.45 -6.33 16.30
C GLN A 151 16.07 -5.97 15.75
N LEU A 152 15.11 -6.90 15.83
CA LEU A 152 13.71 -6.60 15.50
C LEU A 152 13.19 -5.46 16.38
N GLN A 153 13.46 -5.45 17.68
CA GLN A 153 13.06 -4.34 18.56
C GLN A 153 13.52 -2.96 18.05
N THR A 154 14.64 -2.87 17.34
CA THR A 154 15.17 -1.63 16.74
C THR A 154 14.56 -1.29 15.37
N ILE A 155 14.23 -2.31 14.57
CA ILE A 155 13.46 -2.20 13.31
C ILE A 155 12.03 -1.72 13.58
N PHE A 156 11.49 -1.98 14.78
CA PHE A 156 10.07 -1.76 15.12
C PHE A 156 9.79 -0.58 16.05
N GLN A 157 10.71 0.39 16.16
CA GLN A 157 10.44 1.69 16.83
C GLN A 157 9.46 2.56 16.01
N ILE A 158 8.35 1.98 15.57
CA ILE A 158 7.21 2.71 15.05
C ILE A 158 6.42 3.14 16.29
N GLU A 159 6.83 4.25 16.89
CA GLU A 159 6.06 5.00 17.89
C GLU A 159 4.86 5.72 17.24
N SER A 160 4.23 5.13 16.22
CA SER A 160 2.96 5.67 15.75
C SER A 160 1.89 5.21 16.73
N THR A 161 1.50 6.13 17.62
CA THR A 161 0.36 6.06 18.56
C THR A 161 -0.94 5.52 17.95
N ASP A 162 -1.04 5.48 16.62
CA ASP A 162 -2.17 4.90 15.88
C ASP A 162 -2.20 3.36 15.85
N PHE A 163 -1.12 2.66 16.24
CA PHE A 163 -0.95 1.21 15.99
C PHE A 163 -0.99 0.30 17.24
N ASP A 164 -1.25 0.87 18.43
CA ASP A 164 -1.26 0.14 19.71
C ASP A 164 -2.43 -0.86 19.85
N LEU A 165 -3.35 -0.92 18.89
CA LEU A 165 -4.54 -1.78 18.95
C LEU A 165 -4.35 -3.19 18.41
N LEU A 166 -3.34 -3.42 17.56
CA LEU A 166 -3.06 -4.78 17.08
C LEU A 166 -2.49 -5.69 18.18
N SER A 167 -1.94 -5.09 19.24
CA SER A 167 -1.25 -5.75 20.34
C SER A 167 -2.12 -6.29 21.48
N SER A 168 -3.42 -6.00 21.54
CA SER A 168 -4.16 -6.15 22.82
C SER A 168 -5.17 -7.29 22.94
N SER A 169 -5.37 -8.16 21.94
CA SER A 169 -6.28 -9.33 22.13
C SER A 169 -6.07 -10.57 21.25
N TYR A 170 -5.46 -10.45 20.06
CA TYR A 170 -5.30 -11.59 19.14
C TYR A 170 -3.85 -12.03 18.94
N LEU A 171 -2.89 -11.11 19.09
CA LEU A 171 -1.46 -11.36 18.93
C LEU A 171 -0.75 -10.97 20.22
N ASN A 172 -0.18 -11.97 20.91
CA ASN A 172 0.50 -11.77 22.20
C ASN A 172 2.03 -11.80 22.06
N ASP A 173 2.58 -12.28 20.94
CA ASP A 173 4.03 -12.28 20.69
C ASP A 173 4.44 -10.94 20.03
N PRO A 174 5.26 -10.10 20.69
CA PRO A 174 5.74 -8.85 20.14
C PRO A 174 6.42 -9.01 18.78
N ARG A 175 7.13 -10.12 18.55
CA ARG A 175 7.80 -10.42 17.27
C ARG A 175 6.78 -10.67 16.17
N LEU A 176 5.66 -11.34 16.50
CA LEU A 176 4.60 -11.63 15.53
C LEU A 176 3.83 -10.36 15.17
N ILE A 177 3.54 -9.49 16.14
CA ILE A 177 2.96 -8.16 15.89
C ILE A 177 3.83 -7.38 14.91
N SER A 178 5.13 -7.38 15.15
CA SER A 178 6.16 -6.77 14.33
C SER A 178 6.25 -7.35 12.91
N ALA A 179 6.32 -8.67 12.77
CA ALA A 179 6.25 -9.37 11.50
C ALA A 179 4.97 -9.04 10.73
N PHE A 180 3.85 -9.00 11.44
CA PHE A 180 2.55 -8.65 10.89
C PHE A 180 2.52 -7.18 10.42
N LYS A 181 3.10 -6.24 11.18
CA LYS A 181 3.29 -4.84 10.76
C LYS A 181 4.00 -4.74 9.42
N ILE A 182 5.17 -5.35 9.28
CA ILE A 182 5.93 -5.43 8.01
C ILE A 182 5.03 -5.89 6.87
N ARG A 183 4.24 -6.93 7.12
CA ARG A 183 3.37 -7.52 6.12
C ARG A 183 2.15 -6.64 5.78
N VAL A 184 1.57 -5.96 6.77
CA VAL A 184 0.50 -4.96 6.57
C VAL A 184 1.01 -3.86 5.63
N PHE A 185 2.26 -3.44 5.77
CA PHE A 185 2.90 -2.48 4.89
C PHE A 185 3.42 -3.07 3.57
N CYS A 186 2.96 -4.26 3.17
CA CYS A 186 3.33 -4.90 1.92
C CYS A 186 4.83 -5.23 1.78
N TRP A 187 5.57 -5.37 2.87
CA TRP A 187 6.94 -5.88 2.88
C TRP A 187 6.99 -7.38 3.16
N LYS A 188 7.68 -8.14 2.31
CA LYS A 188 8.04 -9.55 2.54
C LYS A 188 9.54 -9.69 2.73
N PHE A 189 9.95 -10.83 3.23
CA PHE A 189 11.35 -11.20 3.35
C PHE A 189 11.73 -12.27 2.34
N ASN A 190 12.91 -12.13 1.78
CA ASN A 190 13.52 -13.11 0.89
C ASN A 190 15.04 -13.02 1.03
N ASN A 191 15.70 -14.06 1.55
CA ASN A 191 17.16 -14.18 1.59
C ASN A 191 17.90 -12.90 2.05
N SER A 192 17.57 -12.39 3.24
CA SER A 192 18.15 -11.17 3.84
C SER A 192 17.73 -9.83 3.20
N LEU A 193 16.78 -9.86 2.27
CA LEU A 193 16.16 -8.67 1.68
C LEU A 193 14.72 -8.49 2.19
N LEU A 194 14.38 -7.28 2.58
CA LEU A 194 13.00 -6.82 2.63
C LEU A 194 12.60 -6.34 1.24
N ILE A 195 11.51 -6.90 0.70
CA ILE A 195 11.02 -6.59 -0.64
C ILE A 195 9.57 -6.13 -0.52
N CYS A 196 9.25 -4.98 -1.09
CA CYS A 196 7.85 -4.55 -1.19
C CYS A 196 7.14 -5.28 -2.33
N ASP A 197 5.99 -5.90 -2.08
CA ASP A 197 5.21 -6.62 -3.10
C ASP A 197 4.57 -5.70 -4.16
N LYS A 198 4.47 -4.40 -3.87
CA LYS A 198 3.75 -3.44 -4.70
C LYS A 198 4.68 -2.49 -5.46
N CYS A 199 5.74 -1.98 -4.83
CA CYS A 199 6.72 -1.12 -5.51
C CYS A 199 8.04 -1.82 -5.89
N CYS A 200 8.20 -3.09 -5.53
CA CYS A 200 9.41 -3.89 -5.78
C CYS A 200 10.71 -3.29 -5.22
N ARG A 201 10.62 -2.36 -4.25
CA ARG A 201 11.80 -1.86 -3.53
C ARG A 201 12.44 -2.99 -2.75
N GLU A 202 13.75 -3.13 -2.88
CA GLU A 202 14.56 -4.12 -2.16
C GLU A 202 15.46 -3.38 -1.18
N ILE A 203 15.46 -3.83 0.07
CA ILE A 203 16.26 -3.26 1.15
C ILE A 203 17.03 -4.40 1.80
N ARG A 204 18.36 -4.30 1.78
CA ARG A 204 19.22 -5.19 2.56
C ARG A 204 19.06 -4.86 4.02
N ILE A 205 18.69 -5.87 4.80
CA ILE A 205 18.79 -5.78 6.25
C ILE A 205 20.28 -5.92 6.58
N ASN A 206 21.00 -4.80 6.69
CA ASN A 206 22.37 -4.82 7.19
C ASN A 206 22.33 -4.73 8.72
N MET A 207 22.91 -5.73 9.38
CA MET A 207 22.76 -6.07 10.79
C MET A 207 23.32 -5.02 11.77
N ASN A 208 23.96 -3.95 11.27
CA ASN A 208 24.56 -2.90 12.08
C ASN A 208 23.92 -1.54 11.73
N HIS A 209 23.09 -1.02 12.63
CA HIS A 209 22.55 0.36 12.65
C HIS A 209 21.41 0.74 11.68
N PHE A 210 20.74 -0.22 11.04
CA PHE A 210 19.61 0.12 10.17
C PHE A 210 18.27 0.21 10.94
N VAL A 211 17.69 1.41 11.00
CA VAL A 211 16.30 1.61 11.41
C VAL A 211 15.43 1.53 10.17
N PHE A 212 14.47 0.61 10.17
CA PHE A 212 13.55 0.40 9.06
C PHE A 212 12.21 1.04 9.35
N ASP A 213 11.84 2.06 8.58
CA ASP A 213 10.50 2.63 8.63
C ASP A 213 9.64 1.96 7.54
N PRO A 214 8.61 1.16 7.87
CA PRO A 214 7.83 0.45 6.86
C PRO A 214 6.99 1.36 5.97
N ILE A 215 6.80 2.63 6.33
CA ILE A 215 6.09 3.63 5.53
C ILE A 215 7.11 4.34 4.63
N LEU A 216 8.13 4.95 5.22
CA LEU A 216 9.08 5.80 4.48
C LEU A 216 10.06 4.99 3.61
N SER A 217 10.20 3.69 3.88
CA SER A 217 11.08 2.81 3.12
C SER A 217 10.52 2.40 1.76
N HIS A 218 9.30 2.82 1.37
CA HIS A 218 8.75 2.52 0.04
C HIS A 218 9.30 3.47 -1.04
N ARG A 219 9.17 3.09 -2.31
CA ARG A 219 9.30 4.06 -3.43
C ARG A 219 8.15 5.06 -3.39
N ALA A 220 8.38 6.29 -3.88
CA ALA A 220 7.35 7.32 -3.95
C ALA A 220 6.09 6.89 -4.73
N TRP A 221 6.25 6.04 -5.75
CA TRP A 221 5.14 5.51 -6.54
C TRP A 221 4.40 4.31 -5.90
N CYS A 222 4.75 3.90 -4.67
CA CYS A 222 4.13 2.74 -4.06
C CYS A 222 2.63 2.98 -3.80
N PRO A 223 1.73 2.07 -4.22
CA PRO A 223 0.27 2.22 -4.03
C PRO A 223 -0.14 2.37 -2.55
N ILE A 224 0.69 1.90 -1.63
CA ILE A 224 0.43 1.97 -0.19
C ILE A 224 0.54 3.39 0.37
N LEU A 225 1.36 4.23 -0.26
CA LEU A 225 1.55 5.63 0.13
C LEU A 225 0.48 6.53 -0.49
N LYS A 226 -0.03 6.18 -1.67
CA LYS A 226 -1.05 6.96 -2.36
C LYS A 226 -2.27 7.15 -1.47
N ASN A 227 -2.76 8.39 -1.36
CA ASN A 227 -3.99 8.73 -0.62
C ASN A 227 -4.10 8.10 0.78
N ASN A 228 -2.95 7.90 1.46
CA ASN A 228 -2.88 7.23 2.76
C ASN A 228 -3.59 5.86 2.80
N GLN A 229 -3.48 5.07 1.71
CA GLN A 229 -4.10 3.73 1.64
C GLN A 229 -3.66 2.82 2.78
N TRP A 230 -2.45 3.00 3.31
CA TRP A 230 -1.98 2.32 4.51
C TRP A 230 -2.87 2.57 5.74
N LYS A 231 -3.41 3.77 5.95
CA LYS A 231 -4.33 4.07 7.07
C LYS A 231 -5.63 3.30 6.94
N LYS A 232 -6.24 3.35 5.75
CA LYS A 232 -7.46 2.58 5.43
C LYS A 232 -7.23 1.09 5.61
N ARG A 233 -6.04 0.62 5.22
CA ARG A 233 -5.63 -0.78 5.38
C ARG A 233 -5.57 -1.21 6.83
N ILE A 234 -4.96 -0.40 7.70
CA ILE A 234 -4.90 -0.66 9.15
C ILE A 234 -6.31 -0.70 9.73
N GLU A 235 -7.11 0.34 9.51
CA GLU A 235 -8.47 0.45 10.04
C GLU A 235 -9.33 -0.78 9.68
N GLN A 236 -9.23 -1.27 8.44
CA GLN A 236 -9.96 -2.46 7.99
C GLN A 236 -9.50 -3.73 8.68
N ILE A 237 -8.18 -3.92 8.80
CA ILE A 237 -7.59 -5.10 9.46
C ILE A 237 -7.95 -5.10 10.95
N GLU A 238 -7.87 -3.95 11.62
CA GLU A 238 -8.27 -3.79 13.01
C GLU A 238 -9.74 -4.16 13.22
N ASN A 239 -10.64 -3.67 12.37
CA ASN A 239 -12.06 -3.99 12.43
C ASN A 239 -12.33 -5.50 12.28
N ILE A 240 -11.58 -6.18 11.40
CA ILE A 240 -11.71 -7.63 11.20
C ILE A 240 -11.20 -8.39 12.42
N LEU A 241 -10.02 -8.03 12.94
CA LEU A 241 -9.45 -8.68 14.12
C LEU A 241 -10.33 -8.46 15.36
N TYR A 242 -10.88 -7.26 15.53
CA TYR A 242 -11.82 -6.96 16.60
C TYR A 242 -13.07 -7.86 16.54
N LYS A 243 -13.67 -8.01 15.35
CA LYS A 243 -14.82 -8.92 15.16
C LYS A 243 -14.45 -10.37 15.49
N LYS A 244 -13.26 -10.84 15.09
CA LYS A 244 -12.77 -12.19 15.43
C LYS A 244 -12.60 -12.37 16.94
N SER A 245 -11.98 -11.41 17.63
CA SER A 245 -11.82 -11.46 19.09
C SER A 245 -13.17 -11.51 19.80
N ARG A 246 -14.15 -10.69 19.40
CA ARG A 246 -15.50 -10.70 19.96
C ARG A 246 -16.20 -12.05 19.76
N ASN A 247 -16.13 -12.62 18.55
CA ASN A 247 -16.76 -13.91 18.24
C ASN A 247 -16.15 -15.05 19.08
N LYS A 248 -14.81 -15.07 19.22
CA LYS A 248 -14.11 -16.04 20.07
C LYS A 248 -14.54 -15.94 21.53
N ILE A 249 -14.74 -14.73 22.05
CA ILE A 249 -15.24 -14.51 23.41
C ILE A 249 -16.68 -14.99 23.55
N SER A 250 -17.56 -14.73 22.57
CA SER A 250 -18.93 -15.24 22.61
C SER A 250 -18.99 -16.76 22.57
N GLU A 251 -18.16 -17.42 21.75
CA GLU A 251 -18.06 -18.88 21.69
C GLU A 251 -17.59 -19.50 23.01
N ILE A 252 -16.60 -18.87 23.66
CA ILE A 252 -16.13 -19.29 24.99
C ILE A 252 -17.25 -19.11 26.03
N LYS A 253 -18.01 -18.01 25.98
CA LYS A 253 -19.14 -17.78 26.89
C LYS A 253 -20.28 -18.77 26.69
N THR A 254 -20.58 -19.17 25.45
CA THR A 254 -21.61 -20.18 25.16
C THR A 254 -21.16 -21.60 25.51
N ASN A 255 -19.85 -21.88 25.50
CA ASN A 255 -19.29 -23.18 25.87
C ASN A 255 -19.07 -23.32 27.40
N ASN A 256 -18.95 -22.20 28.13
CA ASN A 256 -18.70 -22.18 29.57
C ASN A 256 -19.95 -22.32 30.45
N ASP A 257 -21.13 -22.62 29.89
CA ASP A 257 -22.26 -23.11 30.70
C ASP A 257 -21.95 -24.47 31.35
N HIS A 258 -20.87 -25.15 30.95
CA HIS A 258 -20.31 -26.30 31.65
C HIS A 258 -18.80 -26.14 31.92
N THR A 259 -18.49 -25.63 33.12
CA THR A 259 -17.20 -25.68 33.85
C THR A 259 -16.01 -24.89 33.28
N THR A 260 -15.58 -23.81 33.97
CA THR A 260 -14.21 -23.61 34.53
C THR A 260 -13.97 -22.17 35.03
N GLU A 261 -13.61 -22.04 36.31
CA GLU A 261 -13.35 -20.78 37.05
C GLU A 261 -11.98 -20.12 36.80
N ASN A 262 -11.14 -20.60 35.87
CA ASN A 262 -9.74 -20.16 35.78
C ASN A 262 -9.34 -19.35 34.53
N ILE A 263 -10.28 -18.95 33.65
CA ILE A 263 -9.97 -18.16 32.43
C ILE A 263 -10.54 -16.71 32.52
N LEU A 264 -11.46 -16.48 33.44
CA LEU A 264 -12.18 -15.20 33.57
C LEU A 264 -11.31 -13.98 33.95
N PRO A 265 -10.27 -14.07 34.82
CA PRO A 265 -9.53 -12.89 35.28
C PRO A 265 -8.76 -12.16 34.17
N ASP A 266 -8.09 -12.88 33.27
CA ASP A 266 -7.32 -12.31 32.16
C ASP A 266 -8.23 -11.69 31.08
N ILE A 267 -9.43 -12.26 30.90
CA ILE A 267 -10.44 -11.74 29.97
C ILE A 267 -11.11 -10.48 30.52
N ILE A 268 -11.35 -10.41 31.83
CA ILE A 268 -11.91 -9.22 32.48
C ILE A 268 -10.88 -8.08 32.54
N SER A 269 -9.60 -8.40 32.77
CA SER A 269 -8.49 -7.44 32.68
C SER A 269 -8.41 -6.81 31.27
N THR A 270 -8.51 -7.63 30.22
CA THR A 270 -8.54 -7.14 28.84
C THR A 270 -9.82 -6.38 28.48
N GLN A 271 -10.99 -6.73 29.04
CA GLN A 271 -12.22 -5.94 28.88
C GLN A 271 -12.14 -4.55 29.51
N ASN A 272 -11.54 -4.43 30.69
CA ASN A 272 -11.42 -3.15 31.39
C ASN A 272 -10.41 -2.23 30.71
N LEU A 273 -9.26 -2.77 30.28
CA LEU A 273 -8.27 -2.03 29.47
C LEU A 273 -8.88 -1.54 28.14
N PHE A 274 -9.78 -2.33 27.55
CA PHE A 274 -10.44 -2.01 26.29
C PHE A 274 -11.51 -0.91 26.45
N HIS A 275 -12.27 -0.90 27.55
CA HIS A 275 -13.23 0.16 27.85
C HIS A 275 -12.52 1.51 28.10
N GLU A 276 -11.39 1.51 28.81
CA GLU A 276 -10.57 2.72 29.03
C GLU A 276 -10.00 3.27 27.71
N LEU A 277 -9.53 2.41 26.80
CA LEU A 277 -9.03 2.81 25.48
C LEU A 277 -10.12 3.38 24.58
N ILE A 278 -11.37 2.88 24.66
CA ILE A 278 -12.51 3.43 23.91
C ILE A 278 -12.88 4.81 24.44
N SER A 279 -12.98 4.99 25.76
CA SER A 279 -13.27 6.30 26.37
C SER A 279 -12.18 7.33 26.04
N SER A 280 -10.91 6.90 25.97
CA SER A 280 -9.81 7.76 25.49
C SER A 280 -9.95 8.12 24.01
N LYS A 281 -10.40 7.20 23.14
CA LYS A 281 -10.63 7.47 21.70
C LYS A 281 -11.82 8.40 21.44
N GLU A 282 -12.90 8.27 22.20
CA GLU A 282 -14.05 9.18 22.12
C GLU A 282 -13.66 10.58 22.60
N TYR A 283 -12.85 10.66 23.66
CA TYR A 283 -12.26 11.91 24.13
C TYR A 283 -11.36 12.56 23.07
N TYR A 284 -10.42 11.83 22.48
CA TYR A 284 -9.55 12.35 21.40
C TYR A 284 -10.33 12.76 20.15
N ARG A 285 -11.35 11.99 19.73
CA ARG A 285 -12.24 12.40 18.62
C ARG A 285 -12.97 13.70 18.93
N SER A 286 -13.42 13.89 20.17
CA SER A 286 -14.10 15.13 20.59
C SER A 286 -13.16 16.34 20.57
N CYS A 287 -11.90 16.17 20.99
CA CYS A 287 -10.88 17.23 20.97
C CYS A 287 -10.44 17.62 19.55
N VAL A 288 -10.39 16.66 18.62
CA VAL A 288 -10.01 16.94 17.22
C VAL A 288 -11.15 17.64 16.47
N GLN A 289 -12.41 17.26 16.75
CA GLN A 289 -13.58 17.91 16.14
C GLN A 289 -13.71 19.37 16.59
N SER A 290 -13.46 19.68 17.88
CA SER A 290 -13.50 21.06 18.38
C SER A 290 -12.40 21.95 17.78
N THR A 291 -11.22 21.40 17.47
CA THR A 291 -10.14 22.17 16.82
C THR A 291 -10.40 22.49 15.33
N PHE A 292 -11.34 21.79 14.69
CA PHE A 292 -11.73 22.06 13.30
C PHE A 292 -12.87 23.08 13.20
N ASP A 293 -13.80 23.08 14.17
CA ASP A 293 -14.94 24.00 14.14
C ASP A 293 -14.54 25.45 14.51
N ASP A 294 -13.47 25.64 15.31
CA ASP A 294 -12.94 26.96 15.68
C ASP A 294 -12.13 27.65 14.55
N ASN A 295 -11.70 26.93 13.51
CA ASN A 295 -10.94 27.48 12.39
C ASN A 295 -11.81 27.86 11.17
N THR A 296 -13.12 27.63 11.24
CA THR A 296 -14.09 28.00 10.17
C THR A 296 -14.94 29.22 10.49
N SER A 297 -14.67 29.93 11.58
CA SER A 297 -15.47 31.09 12.04
C SER A 297 -14.71 32.43 12.07
N THR A 298 -13.55 32.53 11.42
CA THR A 298 -12.82 33.81 11.28
C THR A 298 -12.38 34.09 9.83
N SER A 299 -13.34 34.26 8.93
CA SER A 299 -13.10 35.00 7.67
C SER A 299 -14.39 35.60 7.12
N ASP A 300 -15.04 36.47 7.88
CA ASP A 300 -16.11 37.34 7.38
C ASP A 300 -16.14 38.65 8.18
N MET A 301 -15.09 39.47 8.04
CA MET A 301 -15.14 40.93 8.17
C MET A 301 -13.87 41.50 7.53
N ASP A 302 -14.02 42.06 6.33
CA ASP A 302 -13.37 43.31 5.86
C ASP A 302 -13.24 43.30 4.34
N ARG A 303 -14.20 43.95 3.67
CA ARG A 303 -14.00 44.74 2.44
C ARG A 303 -15.30 45.43 2.05
N THR A 304 -15.53 46.58 2.68
CA THR A 304 -16.31 47.66 2.07
C THR A 304 -15.44 48.89 1.96
N ASN A 305 -15.46 49.48 0.76
CA ASN A 305 -15.15 50.88 0.42
C ASN A 305 -13.68 51.28 0.26
N ASN A 306 -13.24 51.44 -0.99
CA ASN A 306 -13.21 52.76 -1.64
C ASN A 306 -12.58 52.68 -3.04
N GLU A 307 -13.41 52.79 -4.08
CA GLU A 307 -13.05 53.40 -5.36
C GLU A 307 -13.53 54.85 -5.34
N SER A 308 -12.61 55.79 -5.42
CA SER A 308 -12.84 57.16 -5.89
C SER A 308 -11.49 57.82 -6.19
N ILE A 309 -11.41 58.35 -7.42
CA ILE A 309 -10.34 59.14 -8.06
C ILE A 309 -9.36 58.33 -8.90
#